data_AF-A0A0C9TE53-F1
#
_entry.id   AF-A0A0C9TE53-F1
#
_cell.length_a   1.000
_cell.length_b   1.000
_cell.length_c   1.000
_cell.angle_alpha   90.00
_cell.angle_beta   90.00
_cell.angle_gamma   90.00
#
_symmetry.space_group_name_H-M   'P 1'
#
loop_
_entity.id
_entity.type
_entity.pdbx_description
1 polymer ?
#
loop_
_entity_poly.entity_id
_entity_poly.type
_entity_poly.pdbx_seq_one_letter_code
_entity_poly.pdbx_strand_id
1 'polypeptide(L)'
;LKYIKIHGYQLAVDKLEGLVVQRLFELTKANASETGYKLRTHIAKAIKTRSKAIQRALNAYNNLAVKMDPPRPKLSWTEIVEYSTIAEFELLRIGAREDIRNLEWAKTRNREATVCQLKTIRAEEEIHRLNVEVKRLATWIEDEMELFSGTLEKLIETDPLLYEAMKDRAFRQERINNQLRAVLHHISALNGFTGTTDFGERFFPNPRIILRIPARNASRQVTEVDEEDIGFSSADEELDHVDQMYEGIMRISIPDE
;
A
#
# COMPACT_ATOMS: atom_id res chain seq x y z
N LEU A 1 21.73 18.50 -30.83
CA LEU A 1 22.70 17.60 -30.16
C LEU A 1 22.49 17.50 -28.64
N LYS A 2 22.47 18.61 -27.88
CA LYS A 2 22.26 18.61 -26.40
C LYS A 2 20.95 17.92 -25.97
N TYR A 3 19.84 18.23 -26.64
CA TYR A 3 18.53 17.61 -26.37
C TYR A 3 18.53 16.08 -26.51
N ILE A 4 19.14 15.55 -27.59
CA ILE A 4 19.21 14.10 -27.85
C ILE A 4 20.01 13.38 -26.75
N LYS A 5 21.09 14.00 -26.25
CA LYS A 5 21.87 13.47 -25.12
C LYS A 5 21.06 13.43 -23.83
N ILE A 6 20.36 14.53 -23.51
CA ILE A 6 19.49 14.62 -22.33
C ILE A 6 18.40 13.55 -22.39
N HIS A 7 17.73 13.41 -23.53
CA HIS A 7 16.67 12.42 -23.70
C HIS A 7 17.20 10.99 -23.58
N GLY A 8 18.33 10.67 -24.21
CA GLY A 8 18.96 9.36 -24.09
C GLY A 8 19.36 9.02 -22.66
N TYR A 9 19.86 10.00 -21.91
CA TYR A 9 20.16 9.85 -20.48
C TYR A 9 18.88 9.60 -19.66
N GLN A 10 17.82 10.38 -19.87
CA GLN A 10 16.54 10.20 -19.18
C GLN A 10 15.94 8.81 -19.44
N LEU A 11 15.94 8.35 -20.69
CA LEU A 11 15.48 6.99 -21.03
C LEU A 11 16.30 5.89 -20.34
N ALA A 12 17.61 6.11 -20.16
CA ALA A 12 18.45 5.17 -19.43
C ALA A 12 18.12 5.15 -17.93
N VAL A 13 17.81 6.31 -17.34
CA VAL A 13 17.31 6.42 -15.96
C VAL A 13 15.96 5.71 -15.82
N ASP A 14 14.99 6.00 -16.68
CA ASP A 14 13.64 5.41 -16.63
C ASP A 14 13.70 3.88 -16.77
N LYS A 15 14.56 3.38 -17.67
CA LYS A 15 14.77 1.93 -17.84
C LYS A 15 15.40 1.30 -16.60
N LEU A 16 16.35 1.97 -15.97
CA LEU A 16 16.98 1.49 -14.75
C LEU A 16 15.97 1.47 -13.60
N GLU A 17 15.23 2.57 -13.40
CA GLU A 17 14.16 2.73 -12.42
C GLU A 17 13.13 1.60 -12.55
N GLY A 18 12.57 1.39 -13.74
CA GLY A 18 11.56 0.35 -13.98
C GLY A 18 12.06 -1.05 -13.66
N LEU A 19 13.33 -1.38 -13.98
CA LEU A 19 13.91 -2.68 -13.65
C LEU A 19 14.13 -2.86 -12.14
N VAL A 20 14.53 -1.80 -11.43
CA VAL A 20 14.72 -1.84 -9.97
C VAL A 20 13.37 -2.00 -9.27
N VAL A 21 12.35 -1.24 -9.67
CA VAL A 21 10.99 -1.33 -9.15
C VAL A 21 10.40 -2.73 -9.38
N GLN A 22 10.57 -3.30 -10.57
CA GLN A 22 10.14 -4.68 -10.83
C GLN A 22 10.86 -5.69 -9.93
N ARG A 23 12.16 -5.50 -9.64
CA ARG A 23 12.91 -6.39 -8.74
C ARG A 23 12.39 -6.29 -7.32
N LEU A 24 12.05 -5.09 -6.85
CA LEU A 24 11.43 -4.89 -5.54
C LEU A 24 10.12 -5.66 -5.42
N PHE A 25 9.24 -5.57 -6.43
CA PHE A 25 7.99 -6.35 -6.44
C PHE A 25 8.22 -7.86 -6.40
N GLU A 26 9.27 -8.36 -7.04
CA GLU A 26 9.61 -9.77 -6.99
C GLU A 26 10.15 -10.23 -5.65
N LEU A 27 10.97 -9.39 -5.01
CA LEU A 27 11.43 -9.65 -3.64
C LEU A 27 10.24 -9.64 -2.67
N THR A 28 9.29 -8.72 -2.83
CA THR A 28 8.04 -8.74 -2.05
C THR A 28 7.24 -10.02 -2.26
N LYS A 29 7.14 -10.51 -3.50
CA LYS A 29 6.48 -11.79 -3.81
C LYS A 29 7.23 -12.99 -3.26
N ALA A 30 8.56 -12.96 -3.23
CA ALA A 30 9.37 -14.02 -2.63
C ALA A 30 9.14 -14.13 -1.11
N ASN A 31 8.87 -12.99 -0.45
CA ASN A 31 8.59 -12.92 0.98
C ASN A 31 7.12 -13.23 1.34
N ALA A 32 6.25 -13.53 0.37
CA ALA A 32 4.87 -13.89 0.63
C ALA A 32 4.76 -15.36 1.07
N SER A 33 4.12 -15.59 2.22
CA SER A 33 3.75 -16.92 2.72
C SER A 33 2.81 -17.64 1.73
N GLU A 34 2.77 -18.98 1.79
CA GLU A 34 1.88 -19.85 0.98
C GLU A 34 2.22 -19.94 -0.53
N THR A 35 3.47 -19.73 -0.93
CA THR A 35 3.89 -19.93 -2.33
C THR A 35 4.35 -21.39 -2.60
N GLY A 36 3.66 -22.06 -3.51
CA GLY A 36 4.02 -23.41 -3.97
C GLY A 36 5.45 -23.47 -4.54
N TYR A 37 6.10 -24.63 -4.45
CA TYR A 37 7.51 -24.81 -4.84
C TYR A 37 7.82 -24.32 -6.27
N LYS A 38 6.98 -24.66 -7.25
CA LYS A 38 7.12 -24.20 -8.64
C LYS A 38 7.10 -22.67 -8.76
N LEU A 39 6.22 -22.00 -8.02
CA LEU A 39 6.14 -20.54 -8.03
C LEU A 39 7.41 -19.91 -7.44
N ARG A 40 7.94 -20.48 -6.34
CA ARG A 40 9.21 -20.04 -5.73
C ARG A 40 10.39 -20.17 -6.69
N THR A 41 10.50 -21.26 -7.44
CA THR A 41 11.58 -21.43 -8.42
C THR A 41 11.48 -20.43 -9.57
N HIS A 42 10.27 -20.14 -10.06
CA HIS A 42 10.05 -19.09 -11.06
C HIS A 42 10.42 -17.70 -10.53
N ILE A 43 10.03 -17.35 -9.30
CA ILE A 43 10.40 -16.08 -8.66
C ILE A 43 11.92 -15.96 -8.53
N ALA A 44 12.60 -16.99 -8.03
CA ALA A 44 14.07 -17.00 -7.91
C ALA A 44 14.77 -16.80 -9.28
N LYS A 45 14.30 -17.49 -10.33
CA LYS A 45 14.81 -17.33 -11.70
C LYS A 45 14.56 -15.92 -12.24
N ALA A 46 13.41 -15.33 -11.94
CA ALA A 46 13.07 -13.97 -12.34
C ALA A 46 13.98 -12.93 -11.65
N ILE A 47 14.21 -13.07 -10.34
CA ILE A 47 15.13 -12.22 -9.56
C ILE A 47 16.54 -12.27 -10.12
N LYS A 48 17.06 -13.47 -10.44
CA LYS A 48 18.39 -13.67 -11.05
C LYS A 48 18.48 -13.00 -12.42
N THR A 49 17.49 -13.24 -13.28
CA THR A 49 17.41 -12.66 -14.63
C THR A 49 17.39 -11.12 -14.57
N ARG A 50 16.59 -10.56 -13.67
CA ARG A 50 16.47 -9.12 -13.53
C ARG A 50 17.67 -8.47 -12.88
N SER A 51 18.36 -9.16 -11.99
CA SER A 51 19.62 -8.67 -11.46
C SER A 51 20.65 -8.45 -12.58
N LYS A 52 20.75 -9.38 -13.54
CA LYS A 52 21.57 -9.21 -14.76
C LYS A 52 21.07 -8.07 -15.65
N ALA A 53 19.75 -7.91 -15.79
CA ALA A 53 19.17 -6.82 -16.58
C ALA A 53 19.48 -5.44 -15.97
N ILE A 54 19.38 -5.30 -14.64
CA ILE A 54 19.75 -4.08 -13.91
C ILE A 54 21.24 -3.78 -14.10
N GLN A 55 22.14 -4.76 -14.01
CA GLN A 55 23.57 -4.54 -14.27
C GLN A 55 23.84 -3.98 -15.68
N ARG A 56 23.13 -4.50 -16.69
CA ARG A 56 23.23 -3.98 -18.06
C ARG A 56 22.68 -2.56 -18.19
N ALA A 57 21.53 -2.29 -17.59
CA ALA A 57 20.93 -0.96 -17.59
C ALA A 57 21.80 0.07 -16.84
N LEU A 58 22.40 -0.34 -15.72
CA LEU A 58 23.38 0.43 -14.96
C LEU A 58 24.59 0.81 -15.81
N ASN A 59 25.16 -0.14 -16.55
CA ASN A 59 26.28 0.13 -17.44
C ASN A 59 25.90 1.12 -18.55
N ALA A 60 24.70 0.96 -19.13
CA ALA A 60 24.18 1.91 -20.12
C ALA A 60 24.01 3.32 -19.55
N TYR A 61 23.44 3.42 -18.34
CA TYR A 61 23.34 4.67 -17.58
C TYR A 61 24.73 5.29 -17.35
N ASN A 62 25.67 4.55 -16.77
CA ASN A 62 27.02 5.03 -16.45
C ASN A 62 27.79 5.51 -17.69
N ASN A 63 27.59 4.86 -18.83
CA ASN A 63 28.19 5.27 -20.11
C ASN A 63 27.60 6.59 -20.65
N LEU A 64 26.32 6.86 -20.40
CA LEU A 64 25.66 8.10 -20.80
C LEU A 64 25.92 9.22 -19.79
N ALA A 65 25.96 8.91 -18.50
CA ALA A 65 26.24 9.82 -17.40
C ALA A 65 27.55 10.61 -17.62
N VAL A 66 28.63 9.93 -18.03
CA VAL A 66 29.93 10.56 -18.32
C VAL A 66 29.89 11.49 -19.54
N LYS A 67 28.96 11.25 -20.48
CA LYS A 67 28.83 12.02 -21.73
C LYS A 67 27.95 13.27 -21.57
N MET A 68 27.33 13.44 -20.41
CA MET A 68 26.53 14.62 -20.08
C MET A 68 27.41 15.84 -19.80
N ASP A 69 26.83 17.02 -19.93
CA ASP A 69 27.48 18.29 -19.66
C ASP A 69 26.63 19.10 -18.66
N PRO A 70 27.01 19.19 -17.37
CA PRO A 70 28.20 18.57 -16.77
C PRO A 70 28.06 17.04 -16.60
N PRO A 71 29.18 16.30 -16.44
CA PRO A 71 29.15 14.85 -16.24
C PRO A 71 28.33 14.45 -15.00
N ARG A 72 27.55 13.37 -15.11
CA ARG A 72 26.80 12.80 -13.99
C ARG A 72 27.63 11.70 -13.31
N PRO A 73 27.53 11.53 -11.97
CA PRO A 73 28.19 10.47 -11.26
C PRO A 73 27.68 9.13 -11.73
N LYS A 74 28.62 8.19 -11.72
CA LYS A 74 28.33 6.79 -11.95
C LYS A 74 27.67 6.23 -10.70
N LEU A 75 26.70 5.35 -10.92
CA LEU A 75 26.10 4.57 -9.86
C LEU A 75 26.84 3.24 -9.74
N SER A 76 27.02 2.77 -8.52
CA SER A 76 27.49 1.43 -8.20
C SER A 76 26.31 0.46 -8.08
N TRP A 77 26.61 -0.84 -8.06
CA TRP A 77 25.58 -1.84 -7.78
C TRP A 77 25.04 -1.73 -6.35
N THR A 78 25.88 -1.38 -5.37
CA THR A 78 25.47 -1.27 -3.96
C THR A 78 24.48 -0.11 -3.78
N GLU A 79 24.75 1.05 -4.40
CA GLU A 79 23.85 2.20 -4.37
C GLU A 79 22.48 1.86 -4.95
N ILE A 80 22.41 1.10 -6.04
CA ILE A 80 21.13 0.69 -6.64
C ILE A 80 20.36 -0.27 -5.74
N VAL A 81 21.05 -1.15 -5.02
CA VAL A 81 20.39 -2.05 -4.06
C VAL A 81 19.89 -1.28 -2.84
N GLU A 82 20.62 -0.23 -2.42
CA GLU A 82 20.21 0.69 -1.35
C GLU A 82 19.07 1.62 -1.76
N TYR A 83 18.90 1.89 -3.06
CA TYR A 83 17.78 2.66 -3.59
C TYR A 83 16.46 1.90 -3.40
N SER A 84 15.87 2.08 -2.24
CA SER A 84 14.54 1.59 -1.87
C SER A 84 13.43 2.55 -2.29
N THR A 85 13.77 3.79 -2.64
CA THR A 85 12.81 4.86 -2.96
C THR A 85 12.91 5.32 -4.42
N ILE A 86 11.76 5.64 -5.01
CA ILE A 86 11.66 6.18 -6.38
C ILE A 86 12.30 7.57 -6.50
N ALA A 87 12.34 8.32 -5.38
CA ALA A 87 12.86 9.69 -5.33
C ALA A 87 14.32 9.80 -5.82
N GLU A 88 15.09 8.73 -5.72
CA GLU A 88 16.52 8.76 -6.03
C GLU A 88 16.72 8.73 -7.55
N PHE A 89 15.85 8.03 -8.27
CA PHE A 89 15.80 8.06 -9.74
C PHE A 89 15.23 9.38 -10.26
N GLU A 90 14.25 9.96 -9.57
CA GLU A 90 13.72 11.29 -9.91
C GLU A 90 14.80 12.37 -9.89
N LEU A 91 15.67 12.35 -8.86
CA LEU A 91 16.79 13.30 -8.77
C LEU A 91 17.78 13.15 -9.91
N LEU A 92 18.03 11.92 -10.38
CA LEU A 92 18.86 11.69 -11.56
C LEU A 92 18.17 12.24 -12.82
N ARG A 93 16.87 11.99 -12.99
CA ARG A 93 16.07 12.46 -14.13
C ARG A 93 15.99 13.98 -14.22
N ILE A 94 15.69 14.68 -13.11
CA ILE A 94 15.69 16.15 -13.05
C ILE A 94 17.11 16.68 -13.23
N GLY A 95 18.08 15.99 -12.63
CA GLY A 95 19.52 16.18 -12.80
C GLY A 95 19.98 16.24 -14.26
N ALA A 96 19.22 15.68 -15.21
CA ALA A 96 19.56 15.76 -16.63
C ALA A 96 19.57 17.21 -17.17
N ARG A 97 18.70 18.07 -16.65
CA ARG A 97 18.58 19.49 -17.08
C ARG A 97 19.47 20.40 -16.25
N GLU A 98 19.38 20.28 -14.94
CA GLU A 98 20.11 21.10 -13.96
C GLU A 98 20.51 20.22 -12.78
N ASP A 99 21.77 20.34 -12.33
CA ASP A 99 22.26 19.51 -11.24
C ASP A 99 21.82 20.06 -9.88
N ILE A 100 20.65 19.62 -9.43
CA ILE A 100 20.05 20.05 -8.16
C ILE A 100 20.54 19.26 -6.93
N ARG A 101 21.42 18.27 -7.11
CA ARG A 101 21.79 17.34 -6.02
C ARG A 101 22.66 17.95 -4.94
N ASN A 102 23.31 19.07 -5.25
CA ASN A 102 24.08 19.85 -4.29
C ASN A 102 23.18 20.69 -3.37
N LEU A 103 21.89 20.82 -3.68
CA LEU A 103 20.95 21.55 -2.84
C LEU A 103 20.66 20.76 -1.57
N GLU A 104 20.54 21.45 -0.44
CA GLU A 104 20.32 20.81 0.87
C GLU A 104 19.06 19.93 0.87
N TRP A 105 17.96 20.36 0.25
CA TRP A 105 16.73 19.56 0.18
C TRP A 105 16.88 18.32 -0.71
N ALA A 106 17.87 18.26 -1.60
CA ALA A 106 18.15 17.11 -2.47
C ALA A 106 19.12 16.10 -1.85
N LYS A 107 19.55 16.29 -0.59
CA LYS A 107 20.26 15.27 0.18
C LYS A 107 19.27 14.28 0.80
N THR A 108 19.56 12.98 0.72
CA THR A 108 18.67 11.91 1.21
C THR A 108 18.27 12.10 2.67
N ARG A 109 19.26 12.34 3.56
CA ARG A 109 19.01 12.60 4.98
C ARG A 109 18.05 13.75 5.23
N ASN A 110 18.14 14.83 4.46
CA ASN A 110 17.29 16.01 4.63
C ASN A 110 15.87 15.75 4.10
N ARG A 111 15.72 15.00 3.00
CA ARG A 111 14.41 14.55 2.52
C ARG A 111 13.73 13.66 3.54
N GLU A 112 14.45 12.68 4.07
CA GLU A 112 13.92 11.76 5.09
C GLU A 112 13.47 12.53 6.34
N ALA A 113 14.30 13.46 6.83
CA ALA A 113 13.93 14.33 7.95
C ALA A 113 12.69 15.17 7.63
N THR A 114 12.59 15.73 6.42
CA THR A 114 11.42 16.50 5.97
C THR A 114 10.18 15.62 5.91
N VAL A 115 10.27 14.40 5.39
CA VAL A 115 9.17 13.44 5.35
C VAL A 115 8.71 13.08 6.75
N CYS A 116 9.64 12.84 7.69
CA CYS A 116 9.31 12.59 9.09
C CYS A 116 8.59 13.80 9.72
N GLN A 117 9.12 15.02 9.54
CA GLN A 117 8.49 16.23 10.06
C GLN A 117 7.08 16.44 9.48
N LEU A 118 6.92 16.26 8.17
CA LEU A 118 5.61 16.37 7.52
C LEU A 118 4.64 15.30 8.02
N LYS A 119 5.11 14.06 8.23
CA LYS A 119 4.29 13.01 8.84
C LYS A 119 3.84 13.39 10.26
N THR A 120 4.71 13.99 11.07
CA THR A 120 4.35 14.49 12.41
C THR A 120 3.26 15.55 12.32
N ILE A 121 3.44 16.57 11.47
CA ILE A 121 2.45 17.64 11.27
C ILE A 121 1.11 17.05 10.81
N ARG A 122 1.13 16.12 9.85
CA ARG A 122 -0.09 15.45 9.36
C ARG A 122 -0.73 14.56 10.42
N ALA A 123 0.04 13.92 11.30
CA ALA A 123 -0.49 13.15 12.41
C ALA A 123 -1.24 14.04 13.41
N GLU A 124 -0.73 15.24 13.69
CA GLU A 124 -1.41 16.22 14.56
C GLU A 124 -2.75 16.69 13.95
N GLU A 125 -2.77 16.98 12.64
CA GLU A 125 -4.01 17.31 11.93
C GLU A 125 -4.99 16.12 11.93
N GLU A 126 -4.49 14.90 11.75
CA GLU A 126 -5.30 13.70 11.71
C GLU A 126 -5.92 13.40 13.07
N ILE A 127 -5.24 13.68 14.19
CA ILE A 127 -5.84 13.59 15.54
C ILE A 127 -7.08 14.49 15.62
N HIS A 128 -7.00 15.73 15.13
CA HIS A 128 -8.14 16.63 15.13
C HIS A 128 -9.29 16.11 14.26
N ARG A 129 -8.99 15.59 13.06
CA ARG A 129 -10.00 14.98 12.18
C ARG A 129 -10.66 13.78 12.85
N LEU A 130 -9.86 12.87 13.43
CA LEU A 130 -10.35 11.67 14.08
C LEU A 130 -11.27 12.01 15.26
N ASN A 131 -11.02 13.07 16.04
CA ASN A 131 -11.94 13.51 17.08
C ASN A 131 -13.34 13.83 16.53
N VAL A 132 -13.43 14.45 15.34
CA VAL A 132 -14.70 14.74 14.67
C VAL A 132 -15.35 13.44 14.17
N GLU A 133 -14.56 12.54 13.58
CA GLU A 133 -15.07 11.27 13.04
C GLU A 133 -15.54 10.31 14.13
N VAL A 134 -14.82 10.21 15.25
CA VAL A 134 -15.21 9.46 16.46
C VAL A 134 -16.57 9.95 16.95
N LYS A 135 -16.75 11.26 17.08
CA LYS A 135 -18.03 11.85 17.48
C LYS A 135 -19.15 11.56 16.48
N ARG A 136 -18.87 11.66 15.17
CA ARG A 136 -19.83 11.33 14.10
C ARG A 136 -20.22 9.87 14.13
N LEU A 137 -19.28 8.95 14.38
CA LEU A 137 -19.55 7.53 14.48
C LEU A 137 -20.38 7.20 15.71
N ALA A 138 -20.05 7.78 16.87
CA ALA A 138 -20.84 7.63 18.10
C ALA A 138 -22.28 8.10 17.89
N THR A 139 -22.47 9.29 17.31
CA THR A 139 -23.78 9.81 16.93
C THR A 139 -24.49 8.89 15.94
N TRP A 140 -23.73 8.35 14.97
CA TRP A 140 -24.32 7.50 13.95
C TRP A 140 -24.91 6.22 14.51
N ILE A 141 -24.22 5.61 15.47
CA ILE A 141 -24.65 4.41 16.18
C ILE A 141 -25.94 4.66 16.96
N GLU A 142 -26.03 5.76 17.71
CA GLU A 142 -27.22 6.07 18.51
C GLU A 142 -28.44 6.35 17.62
N ASP A 143 -28.30 7.18 16.59
CA ASP A 143 -29.39 7.48 15.66
C ASP A 143 -29.85 6.23 14.91
N GLU A 144 -28.92 5.34 14.55
CA GLU A 144 -29.26 4.08 13.88
C GLU A 144 -30.04 3.16 14.82
N MET A 145 -29.68 3.12 16.10
CA MET A 145 -30.42 2.34 17.09
C MET A 145 -31.82 2.88 17.35
N GLU A 146 -31.97 4.20 17.45
CA GLU A 146 -33.29 4.85 17.57
C GLU A 146 -34.15 4.58 16.32
N LEU A 147 -33.55 4.59 15.14
CA LEU A 147 -34.24 4.25 13.90
C LEU A 147 -34.72 2.78 13.91
N PHE A 148 -33.88 1.83 14.32
CA PHE A 148 -34.27 0.43 14.39
C PHE A 148 -35.35 0.18 15.45
N SER A 149 -35.22 0.74 16.65
CA SER A 149 -36.26 0.58 17.69
C SER A 149 -37.59 1.16 17.23
N GLY A 150 -37.60 2.39 16.74
CA GLY A 150 -38.83 3.07 16.30
C GLY A 150 -39.46 2.45 15.03
N THR A 151 -38.66 1.82 14.16
CA THR A 151 -39.20 1.08 13.01
C THR A 151 -39.77 -0.28 13.43
N LEU A 152 -39.11 -1.00 14.33
CA LEU A 152 -39.60 -2.26 14.86
C LEU A 152 -40.91 -2.08 15.64
N GLU A 153 -41.02 -1.06 16.49
CA GLU A 153 -42.26 -0.73 17.22
C GLU A 153 -43.46 -0.54 16.28
N LYS A 154 -43.25 0.19 15.17
CA LYS A 154 -44.30 0.39 14.15
C LYS A 154 -44.65 -0.90 13.41
N LEU A 155 -43.63 -1.70 13.07
CA LEU A 155 -43.81 -2.91 12.28
C LEU A 155 -44.52 -4.03 13.05
N ILE A 156 -44.40 -4.07 14.38
CA ILE A 156 -45.15 -5.03 15.23
C ILE A 156 -46.65 -4.95 14.94
N GLU A 157 -47.18 -3.74 14.77
CA GLU A 157 -48.62 -3.52 14.54
C GLU A 157 -49.01 -3.60 13.06
N THR A 158 -48.14 -3.17 12.14
CA THR A 158 -48.50 -3.05 10.72
C THR A 158 -48.22 -4.30 9.88
N ASP A 159 -47.09 -4.99 10.11
CA ASP A 159 -46.66 -6.13 9.30
C ASP A 159 -45.73 -7.07 10.11
N PRO A 160 -46.30 -8.12 10.73
CA PRO A 160 -45.54 -9.08 11.53
C PRO A 160 -44.49 -9.87 10.75
N LEU A 161 -44.67 -10.07 9.44
CA LEU A 161 -43.70 -10.81 8.62
C LEU A 161 -42.47 -9.96 8.33
N LEU A 162 -42.69 -8.69 7.98
CA LEU A 162 -41.59 -7.73 7.79
C LEU A 162 -40.87 -7.41 9.10
N TYR A 163 -41.60 -7.41 10.22
CA TYR A 163 -41.03 -7.27 11.56
C TYR A 163 -39.95 -8.32 11.83
N GLU A 164 -40.24 -9.62 11.66
CA GLU A 164 -39.25 -10.67 11.95
C GLU A 164 -38.00 -10.55 11.04
N ALA A 165 -38.17 -10.21 9.76
CA ALA A 165 -37.03 -9.98 8.86
C ALA A 165 -36.19 -8.75 9.25
N MET A 166 -36.84 -7.67 9.68
CA MET A 166 -36.15 -6.44 10.13
C MET A 166 -35.49 -6.63 11.48
N LYS A 167 -36.07 -7.42 12.37
CA LYS A 167 -35.52 -7.77 13.68
C LYS A 167 -34.19 -8.50 13.55
N ASP A 168 -34.09 -9.47 12.64
CA ASP A 168 -32.82 -10.16 12.33
C ASP A 168 -31.75 -9.22 11.78
N ARG A 169 -32.15 -8.18 11.05
CA ARG A 169 -31.23 -7.12 10.59
C ARG A 169 -30.79 -6.24 11.75
N ALA A 170 -31.72 -5.81 12.59
CA ALA A 170 -31.45 -4.98 13.76
C ALA A 170 -30.47 -5.66 14.72
N PHE A 171 -30.68 -6.94 15.04
CA PHE A 171 -29.74 -7.69 15.90
C PHE A 171 -28.34 -7.81 15.32
N ARG A 172 -28.20 -8.02 14.01
CA ARG A 172 -26.88 -8.04 13.36
C ARG A 172 -26.20 -6.68 13.44
N GLN A 173 -26.96 -5.62 13.22
CA GLN A 173 -26.44 -4.27 13.28
C GLN A 173 -26.06 -3.87 14.72
N GLU A 174 -26.87 -4.25 15.70
CA GLU A 174 -26.57 -4.06 17.12
C GLU A 174 -25.25 -4.73 17.52
N ARG A 175 -24.99 -5.96 17.04
CA ARG A 175 -23.71 -6.64 17.30
C ARG A 175 -22.51 -5.86 16.76
N ILE A 176 -22.63 -5.31 15.55
CA ILE A 176 -21.59 -4.48 14.94
C ILE A 176 -21.42 -3.19 15.75
N ASN A 177 -22.54 -2.52 16.07
CA ASN A 177 -22.55 -1.28 16.84
C ASN A 177 -21.93 -1.47 18.24
N ASN A 178 -22.15 -2.61 18.88
CA ASN A 178 -21.53 -2.95 20.16
C ASN A 178 -20.01 -3.12 20.04
N GLN A 179 -19.51 -3.72 18.95
CA GLN A 179 -18.07 -3.77 18.69
C GLN A 179 -17.50 -2.36 18.44
N LEU A 180 -18.20 -1.53 17.67
CA LEU A 180 -17.78 -0.16 17.41
C LEU A 180 -17.78 0.68 18.68
N ARG A 181 -18.79 0.55 19.55
CA ARG A 181 -18.81 1.19 20.87
C ARG A 181 -17.64 0.77 21.73
N ALA A 182 -17.30 -0.52 21.73
CA ALA A 182 -16.11 -0.98 22.43
C ALA A 182 -14.85 -0.29 21.89
N VAL A 183 -14.67 -0.19 20.57
CA VAL A 183 -13.53 0.54 19.97
C VAL A 183 -13.55 2.03 20.35
N LEU A 184 -14.70 2.70 20.29
CA LEU A 184 -14.85 4.10 20.70
C LEU A 184 -14.44 4.30 22.17
N HIS A 185 -14.83 3.38 23.06
CA HIS A 185 -14.40 3.40 24.46
C HIS A 185 -12.88 3.27 24.58
N HIS A 186 -12.26 2.34 23.86
CA HIS A 186 -10.80 2.20 23.85
C HIS A 186 -10.11 3.48 23.34
N ILE A 187 -10.63 4.12 22.29
CA ILE A 187 -10.10 5.39 21.77
C ILE A 187 -10.17 6.48 22.84
N SER A 188 -11.31 6.60 23.53
CA SER A 188 -11.48 7.60 24.60
C SER A 188 -10.55 7.39 25.79
N ALA A 189 -10.07 6.17 25.99
CA ALA A 189 -9.14 5.79 27.05
C ALA A 189 -7.65 5.96 26.65
N LEU A 190 -7.33 6.31 25.40
CA LEU A 190 -5.96 6.50 24.95
C LEU A 190 -5.33 7.73 25.61
N ASN A 191 -4.07 7.60 26.03
CA ASN A 191 -3.28 8.74 26.48
C ASN A 191 -3.04 9.69 25.29
N GLY A 192 -3.56 10.91 25.37
CA GLY A 192 -3.51 11.89 24.28
C GLY A 192 -4.82 12.05 23.50
N PHE A 193 -5.91 11.37 23.89
CA PHE A 193 -7.24 11.69 23.37
C PHE A 193 -7.65 13.11 23.77
N THR A 194 -8.03 13.92 22.78
CA THR A 194 -8.40 15.34 22.96
C THR A 194 -9.84 15.63 22.55
N GLY A 195 -10.58 14.62 22.11
CA GLY A 195 -11.97 14.74 21.69
C GLY A 195 -12.96 14.70 22.87
N THR A 196 -14.24 14.84 22.55
CA THR A 196 -15.35 14.69 23.51
C THR A 196 -16.00 13.33 23.33
N THR A 197 -16.40 12.69 24.43
CA THR A 197 -17.22 11.46 24.43
C THR A 197 -18.70 11.72 24.20
N ASP A 198 -19.12 12.99 24.18
CA ASP A 198 -20.51 13.37 23.98
C ASP A 198 -20.98 13.10 22.55
N PHE A 199 -22.25 12.74 22.42
CA PHE A 199 -22.91 12.59 21.13
C PHE A 199 -23.09 13.97 20.45
N GLY A 200 -23.05 13.96 19.12
CA GLY A 200 -23.45 15.11 18.31
C GLY A 200 -24.94 15.04 17.98
N GLU A 201 -25.42 16.07 17.29
CA GLU A 201 -26.74 16.07 16.68
C GLU A 201 -26.56 16.00 15.17
N ARG A 202 -27.26 15.06 14.50
CA ARG A 202 -27.33 15.09 13.05
C ARG A 202 -28.22 16.22 12.59
N PHE A 203 -27.59 17.23 11.98
CA PHE A 203 -28.33 18.21 11.21
C PHE A 203 -28.81 17.54 9.91
N PHE A 204 -30.13 17.30 9.81
CA PHE A 204 -30.77 16.88 8.57
C PHE A 204 -31.37 18.11 7.87
N PRO A 205 -30.78 18.65 6.79
CA PRO A 205 -31.41 19.75 6.05
C PRO A 205 -32.68 19.30 5.32
N ASN A 206 -32.96 17.99 5.24
CA ASN A 206 -34.11 17.45 4.52
C ASN A 206 -34.52 16.06 5.07
N PRO A 207 -35.74 15.87 5.58
CA PRO A 207 -36.18 14.63 6.26
C PRO A 207 -36.43 13.42 5.32
N ARG A 208 -35.88 13.42 4.09
CA ARG A 208 -36.18 12.40 3.05
C ARG A 208 -35.00 11.57 2.58
N ILE A 209 -33.80 11.72 3.12
CA ILE A 209 -32.68 10.84 2.76
C ILE A 209 -32.81 9.54 3.55
N ILE A 210 -33.69 8.68 3.06
CA ILE A 210 -33.67 7.24 3.36
C ILE A 210 -32.28 6.75 2.93
N LEU A 211 -31.55 6.12 3.84
CA LEU A 211 -30.32 5.39 3.54
C LEU A 211 -30.58 4.44 2.37
N ARG A 212 -30.18 4.85 1.15
CA ARG A 212 -30.29 4.01 -0.04
C ARG A 212 -29.21 2.95 0.08
N ILE A 213 -29.56 1.81 0.66
CA ILE A 213 -28.72 0.61 0.65
C ILE A 213 -28.49 0.27 -0.82
N PRO A 214 -27.25 0.29 -1.34
CA PRO A 214 -27.00 -0.14 -2.71
C PRO A 214 -27.38 -1.62 -2.80
N ALA A 215 -28.29 -1.94 -3.72
CA ALA A 215 -28.66 -3.33 -3.98
C ALA A 215 -27.39 -4.13 -4.28
N ARG A 216 -27.17 -5.19 -3.51
CA ARG A 216 -26.09 -6.15 -3.74
C ARG A 216 -26.40 -6.79 -5.09
N ASN A 217 -25.64 -6.44 -6.14
CA ASN A 217 -25.77 -7.06 -7.45
C ASN A 217 -25.58 -8.59 -7.31
N ALA A 218 -26.69 -9.31 -7.30
CA ALA A 218 -26.72 -10.76 -7.41
C ALA A 218 -26.46 -11.10 -8.87
N SER A 219 -25.19 -11.22 -9.25
CA SER A 219 -24.69 -11.95 -10.43
C SER A 219 -23.17 -11.89 -10.45
N ARG A 220 -22.51 -12.77 -9.69
CA ARG A 220 -21.11 -13.11 -9.96
C ARG A 220 -21.12 -14.54 -10.47
N GLN A 221 -21.26 -14.70 -11.78
CA GLN A 221 -21.01 -15.98 -12.43
C GLN A 221 -19.52 -16.28 -12.24
N VAL A 222 -19.24 -17.40 -11.59
CA VAL A 222 -17.92 -18.02 -11.54
C VAL A 222 -17.71 -18.65 -12.91
N THR A 223 -16.80 -18.09 -13.71
CA THR A 223 -16.29 -18.77 -14.89
C THR A 223 -15.11 -19.62 -14.44
N GLU A 224 -15.31 -20.95 -14.45
CA GLU A 224 -14.23 -21.94 -14.50
C GLU A 224 -13.31 -21.59 -15.68
N VAL A 225 -12.00 -21.60 -15.42
CA VAL A 225 -10.97 -21.53 -16.46
C VAL A 225 -10.24 -22.85 -16.41
N ASP A 226 -10.36 -23.60 -17.50
CA ASP A 226 -9.74 -24.91 -17.72
C ASP A 226 -8.22 -24.84 -17.60
N GLU A 227 -7.64 -25.77 -16.84
CA GLU A 227 -6.21 -26.03 -16.78
C GLU A 227 -5.79 -26.79 -18.04
N GLU A 228 -5.22 -26.09 -19.03
CA GLU A 228 -4.49 -26.76 -20.11
C GLU A 228 -3.10 -27.22 -19.63
N ASP A 229 -2.94 -28.54 -19.67
CA ASP A 229 -1.74 -29.31 -19.36
C ASP A 229 -0.63 -29.04 -20.39
N ILE A 230 0.41 -28.30 -19.99
CA ILE A 230 1.64 -28.14 -20.77
C ILE A 230 2.71 -29.03 -20.15
N GLY A 231 2.87 -30.21 -20.75
CA GLY A 231 3.89 -31.19 -20.40
C GLY A 231 5.31 -30.61 -20.42
N PHE A 232 6.07 -30.86 -19.36
CA PHE A 232 7.47 -30.45 -19.24
C PHE A 232 8.37 -31.67 -19.06
N SER A 233 9.29 -31.83 -20.01
CA SER A 233 10.40 -32.80 -19.96
C SER A 233 11.38 -32.38 -18.86
N SER A 234 11.77 -33.34 -18.02
CA SER A 234 12.76 -33.15 -16.96
C SER A 234 14.15 -32.95 -17.55
N ALA A 235 14.85 -31.95 -17.03
CA ALA A 235 16.30 -31.88 -17.00
C ALA A 235 16.66 -31.40 -15.60
N ASP A 236 16.63 -32.35 -14.67
CA ASP A 236 17.30 -32.27 -13.38
C ASP A 236 18.80 -32.27 -13.65
N GLU A 237 19.48 -31.16 -13.34
CA GLU A 237 20.91 -31.08 -13.04
C GLU A 237 21.28 -29.60 -12.90
N GLU A 238 21.07 -29.02 -11.70
CA GLU A 238 21.83 -27.87 -11.15
C GLU A 238 21.24 -27.48 -9.78
N LEU A 239 21.15 -28.45 -8.87
CA LEU A 239 20.50 -28.30 -7.56
C LEU A 239 21.45 -27.84 -6.42
N ASP A 240 22.76 -27.82 -6.63
CA ASP A 240 23.72 -27.68 -5.52
C ASP A 240 24.21 -26.25 -5.22
N HIS A 241 23.76 -25.23 -5.95
CA HIS A 241 24.20 -23.83 -5.74
C HIS A 241 23.15 -22.88 -5.15
N VAL A 242 21.96 -23.38 -4.82
CA VAL A 242 20.87 -22.56 -4.26
C VAL A 242 21.01 -22.37 -2.75
N ASP A 243 21.54 -23.36 -2.03
CA ASP A 243 21.61 -23.33 -0.56
C ASP A 243 22.60 -22.29 -0.01
N GLN A 244 23.72 -22.03 -0.69
CA GLN A 244 24.67 -21.00 -0.24
C GLN A 244 24.13 -19.57 -0.35
N MET A 245 23.09 -19.32 -1.16
CA MET A 245 22.51 -17.99 -1.32
C MET A 245 21.41 -17.68 -0.28
N TYR A 246 20.77 -18.73 0.27
CA TYR A 246 19.76 -18.58 1.34
C TYR A 246 20.40 -18.31 2.71
N GLU A 247 21.58 -18.87 3.00
CA GLU A 247 22.35 -18.61 4.23
C GLU A 247 22.71 -17.12 4.43
N GLY A 248 22.96 -16.38 3.35
CA GLY A 248 23.27 -14.95 3.41
C GLY A 248 22.08 -14.05 3.70
N ILE A 249 20.86 -14.50 3.40
CA ILE A 249 19.62 -13.72 3.56
C ILE A 249 19.04 -13.89 4.99
N MET A 250 19.30 -15.02 5.66
CA MET A 250 18.86 -15.26 7.04
C MET A 250 19.66 -14.50 8.11
N ARG A 251 20.82 -13.89 7.77
CA ARG A 251 21.62 -13.12 8.75
C ARG A 251 21.24 -11.65 8.91
N ILE A 252 20.21 -11.15 8.21
CA ILE A 252 19.81 -9.72 8.25
C ILE A 252 18.52 -9.50 9.06
N SER A 253 18.03 -10.48 9.82
CA SER A 253 16.89 -10.24 10.71
C SER A 253 17.03 -11.05 11.99
N ILE A 254 17.50 -10.33 13.02
CA ILE A 254 17.26 -10.41 14.46
C ILE A 254 18.59 -10.06 15.16
N PRO A 255 18.80 -8.81 15.62
CA PRO A 255 19.54 -8.60 16.85
C PRO A 255 18.63 -9.04 18.02
N ASP A 256 19.10 -10.03 18.76
CA ASP A 256 18.54 -10.36 20.08
C ASP A 256 18.79 -9.18 21.02
N GLU A 257 17.73 -8.49 21.42
CA GLU A 257 17.55 -7.82 22.72
C GLU A 257 16.04 -7.62 22.99
#